data_AF-A0A9W7MAT7-F1
#
_entry.id   AF-A0A9W7MAT7-F1
#
_cell.length_a   1.000
_cell.length_b   1.000
_cell.length_c   1.000
_cell.angle_alpha   90.00
_cell.angle_beta   90.00
_cell.angle_gamma   90.00
#
_symmetry.space_group_name_H-M   'P 1'
#
loop_
_entity.id
_entity.type
_entity.pdbx_description
1 polymer ?
#
loop_
_entity_poly.entity_id
_entity_poly.type
_entity_poly.pdbx_seq_one_letter_code
_entity_poly.pdbx_strand_id
1 'polypeptide(L)' 'MLMTQRHILHAHNLCFPNPERISKVRKSMCLIKQVLTDRAIEDPNSRRSTAMKRMIMLCDIDCNISLFNQTS' A
#
# COMPACT_ATOMS: atom_id res chain seq x y z
N MET A 1 10.52 -2.92 -3.59
CA MET A 1 11.71 -2.07 -3.30
C MET A 1 12.00 -1.95 -1.80
N LEU A 2 11.14 -1.39 -0.93
CA LEU A 2 11.43 -1.30 0.52
C LEU A 2 11.22 -2.61 1.30
N MET A 3 10.16 -3.37 0.98
CA MET A 3 9.89 -4.66 1.66
C MET A 3 10.98 -5.69 1.33
N THR A 4 11.34 -5.81 0.05
CA THR A 4 12.45 -6.66 -0.40
C THR A 4 13.77 -6.29 0.26
N GLN A 5 14.08 -4.99 0.36
CA GLN A 5 15.29 -4.52 1.03
C GLN A 5 15.29 -4.87 2.53
N ARG A 6 14.15 -4.76 3.20
CA ARG A 6 13.99 -5.17 4.61
C ARG A 6 14.22 -6.67 4.80
N HIS A 7 13.62 -7.51 3.95
CA HIS A 7 13.81 -8.96 4.00
C HIS A 7 15.27 -9.37 3.78
N ILE A 8 15.93 -8.80 2.78
CA ILE A 8 17.34 -9.10 2.48
C ILE A 8 18.24 -8.74 3.66
N LEU A 9 18.05 -7.54 4.25
CA LEU A 9 18.86 -7.11 5.39
C LEU A 9 18.61 -8.02 6.61
N HIS A 10 17.35 -8.36 6.89
CA HIS A 10 17.02 -9.27 7.99
C HIS A 10 17.61 -10.68 7.80
N ALA A 11 17.55 -11.23 6.57
CA ALA A 11 18.15 -12.53 6.25
C ALA A 11 19.68 -12.54 6.43
N HIS A 12 20.33 -11.39 6.31
CA HIS A 12 21.76 -11.21 6.53
C HIS A 12 22.10 -10.72 7.96
N ASN A 13 21.14 -10.75 8.90
CA ASN A 13 21.28 -10.20 10.26
C ASN A 13 21.70 -8.71 10.32
N LEU A 14 21.41 -7.96 9.26
CA LEU A 14 21.68 -6.53 9.16
C LEU A 14 20.42 -5.74 9.53
N CYS A 15 20.61 -4.60 10.21
CA CYS A 15 19.51 -3.72 10.57
C CYS A 15 19.01 -2.95 9.35
N PHE A 16 17.68 -2.80 9.22
CA PHE A 16 17.08 -1.95 8.20
C PHE A 16 17.20 -0.47 8.59
N PRO A 17 17.92 0.36 7.82
CA PRO A 17 18.03 1.78 8.13
C PRO A 17 16.69 2.50 7.90
N ASN A 18 16.30 3.37 8.83
CA ASN A 18 15.11 4.23 8.76
C ASN A 18 13.77 3.47 8.66
N PRO A 19 13.41 2.68 9.69
CA PRO A 19 12.18 1.87 9.72
C PRO A 19 10.90 2.71 9.58
N GLU A 20 10.92 3.99 9.95
CA GLU A 20 9.78 4.90 9.81
C GLU A 20 9.37 5.15 8.34
N ARG A 21 10.26 4.90 7.36
CA ARG A 21 9.92 5.05 5.94
C ARG A 21 8.78 4.12 5.53
N ILE A 22 8.73 2.90 6.06
CA ILE A 22 7.65 1.95 5.78
C ILE A 22 6.32 2.49 6.31
N SER A 23 6.32 3.04 7.53
CA SER A 23 5.13 3.64 8.13
C SER A 23 4.63 4.85 7.34
N LYS A 24 5.54 5.71 6.86
CA LYS A 24 5.20 6.86 6.00
C LYS A 24 4.57 6.43 4.67
N VAL A 25 5.12 5.41 4.01
CA VAL A 25 4.55 4.87 2.76
C VAL A 25 3.17 4.27 3.00
N ARG A 26 2.97 3.49 4.07
CA ARG A 26 1.65 2.95 4.43
C ARG A 26 0.62 4.04 4.68
N LYS A 27 0.98 5.10 5.42
CA LYS A 27 0.09 6.25 5.67
C LYS A 27 -0.30 6.97 4.38
N SER A 28 0.68 7.24 3.51
CA SER A 28 0.42 7.85 2.20
C SER A 28 -0.52 6.99 1.35
N MET A 29 -0.26 5.68 1.29
CA MET A 29 -1.11 4.72 0.57
C MET A 29 -2.56 4.75 1.09
N CYS A 30 -2.73 4.77 2.41
CA CYS A 30 -4.04 4.84 3.05
C CYS A 30 -4.79 6.13 2.70
N LEU A 31 -4.10 7.27 2.72
CA LEU A 31 -4.68 8.57 2.32
C LEU A 31 -5.05 8.59 0.84
N ILE A 32 -4.21 8.05 -0.05
CA ILE A 32 -4.52 7.93 -1.48
C ILE A 32 -5.75 7.05 -1.68
N LYS A 33 -5.83 5.91 -0.98
CA LYS A 33 -6.99 5.01 -1.03
C LYS A 33 -8.27 5.72 -0.61
N GLN A 34 -8.22 6.51 0.47
CA GLN A 34 -9.35 7.31 0.92
C GLN A 34 -9.79 8.29 -0.16
N VAL A 35 -8.87 9.08 -0.72
CA VAL A 35 -9.17 10.04 -1.80
C VAL A 35 -9.80 9.35 -3.02
N LEU A 36 -9.31 8.17 -3.41
CA LEU A 36 -9.89 7.40 -4.50
C LEU A 36 -11.29 6.87 -4.16
N THR A 37 -11.53 6.53 -2.89
CA THR A 37 -12.83 6.04 -2.41
C THR A 37 -13.87 7.15 -2.42
N ASP A 38 -13.52 8.32 -1.86
CA ASP A 38 -14.40 9.49 -1.82
C ASP A 38 -14.79 9.92 -3.25
N ARG A 39 -13.81 9.99 -4.16
CA ARG A 39 -14.06 10.30 -5.59
C ARG A 39 -14.92 9.24 -6.28
N ALA A 40 -14.77 7.96 -5.94
CA ALA A 40 -15.56 6.89 -6.57
C ALA A 40 -17.03 6.90 -6.10
N ILE A 41 -17.31 7.47 -4.92
CA ILE A 41 -18.67 7.66 -4.37
C ILE A 41 -19.33 8.88 -5.02
N GLU A 42 -18.59 9.98 -5.16
CA GLU A 42 -19.10 11.23 -5.73
C GLU A 42 -19.24 11.21 -7.26
N ASP A 43 -18.48 10.37 -7.97
CA ASP A 43 -18.51 10.31 -9.44
C ASP A 43 -19.79 9.62 -9.95
N PRO A 44 -20.68 10.33 -10.70
CA PRO A 44 -21.91 9.77 -11.24
C PRO A 44 -21.66 8.80 -12.41
N ASN A 45 -20.46 8.76 -12.99
CA ASN A 45 -20.10 7.89 -14.10
C ASN A 45 -19.62 6.52 -13.61
N SER A 46 -20.49 5.52 -13.78
CA SER A 46 -20.22 4.12 -13.43
C SER A 46 -18.89 3.56 -14.00
N ARG A 47 -18.49 3.97 -15.21
CA ARG A 47 -17.23 3.50 -15.83
C ARG A 47 -16.00 4.07 -15.12
N ARG A 48 -16.04 5.35 -14.73
CA ARG A 48 -14.96 6.00 -13.97
C ARG A 48 -14.90 5.47 -12.54
N SER A 49 -16.05 5.35 -11.87
CA SER A 49 -16.15 4.74 -10.54
C SER A 49 -15.59 3.30 -10.54
N THR A 50 -15.89 2.49 -11.58
CA THR A 50 -15.33 1.13 -11.71
C THR A 50 -13.81 1.13 -11.86
N ALA A 51 -13.23 2.06 -12.62
CA ALA A 51 -11.79 2.20 -12.74
C ALA A 51 -11.14 2.58 -11.39
N MET A 52 -11.72 3.54 -10.67
CA MET A 52 -11.26 3.92 -9.33
C MET A 52 -11.36 2.75 -8.34
N LYS A 53 -12.46 1.99 -8.36
CA LYS A 53 -12.63 0.78 -7.55
C LYS A 53 -11.56 -0.28 -7.83
N ARG A 54 -11.17 -0.47 -9.10
CA ARG A 54 -10.05 -1.37 -9.45
C ARG A 54 -8.72 -0.87 -8.90
N MET A 55 -8.46 0.44 -8.95
CA MET A 55 -7.24 1.02 -8.35
C MET A 55 -7.22 0.85 -6.83
N ILE A 56 -8.36 1.02 -6.16
CA ILE A 56 -8.51 0.79 -4.71
C ILE A 56 -8.19 -0.67 -4.37
N MET A 57 -8.73 -1.63 -5.14
CA MET A 57 -8.48 -3.07 -4.94
C MET A 57 -7.00 -3.43 -5.10
N LEU A 58 -6.30 -2.83 -6.08
CA LEU A 58 -4.86 -3.05 -6.28
C LEU A 58 -4.06 -2.52 -5.07
N CYS A 59 -4.40 -1.34 -4.56
CA CYS A 59 -3.81 -0.80 -3.33
C CYS A 59 -4.01 -1.73 -2.12
N ASP A 60 -5.17 -2.38 -2.01
CA ASP A 60 -5.45 -3.33 -0.93
C ASP A 60 -4.64 -4.61 -1.03
N ILE A 61 -4.49 -5.16 -2.24
CA ILE A 61 -3.67 -6.34 -2.48
C ILE A 61 -2.21 -6.05 -2.10
N ASP A 62 -1.65 -4.94 -2.56
CA ASP A 62 -0.28 -4.53 -2.23
C ASP A 62 -0.09 -4.30 -0.72
N CYS A 63 -1.11 -3.77 -0.03
CA CYS A 63 -1.07 -3.56 1.41
C CYS A 63 -1.18 -4.88 2.20
N ASN A 64 -2.04 -5.82 1.78
CA ASN A 64 -2.18 -7.14 2.39
C ASN A 64 -0.93 -7.99 2.19
N ILE A 65 -0.38 -8.02 0.96
CA ILE A 65 0.89 -8.70 0.67
C ILE A 65 2.03 -8.10 1.52
N SER A 66 2.04 -6.78 1.71
CA SER A 66 3.03 -6.11 2.57
C SER A 66 2.86 -6.43 4.06
N LEU A 67 1.63 -6.69 4.54
CA LEU A 67 1.35 -7.07 5.91
C LEU A 67 1.71 -8.54 6.17
N PHE A 68 1.36 -9.42 5.24
CA PHE A 68 1.69 -10.85 5.29
C PHE A 68 3.22 -11.06 5.35
N ASN A 69 3.97 -10.33 4.53
CA ASN A 69 5.43 -10.37 4.53
C ASN A 69 6.10 -9.72 5.77
N GLN A 70 5.33 -9.05 6.65
CA GLN A 70 5.84 -8.56 7.94
C GLN A 70 5.67 -9.59 9.07
N THR A 71 4.78 -10.58 8.89
CA THR A 71 4.43 -11.58 9.91
C THR A 71 5.06 -12.96 9.66
N SER A 72 5.61 -13.22 8.46
CA SER A 72 6.42 -14.39 8.10
C SER A 72 7.89 -14.02 7.99
#